data_AF-A0A9D1CZ74-F1
#
_entry.id   AF-A0A9D1CZ74-F1
#
_cell.length_a   1.000
_cell.length_b   1.000
_cell.length_c   1.000
_cell.angle_alpha   90.00
_cell.angle_beta   90.00
_cell.angle_gamma   90.00
#
_symmetry.space_group_name_H-M   'P 1'
#
loop_
_entity.id
_entity.type
_entity.pdbx_description
1 polymer ?
#
loop_
_entity_poly.entity_id
_entity_poly.type
_entity_poly.pdbx_seq_one_letter_code
_entity_poly.pdbx_strand_id
1 'polypeptide(L)'
;MLEEDRCKKCGAKLVHGQCFNCKDLKVIEKGYIMVIDKDDQRIYNKRFEVMYNNKDFIWSFVLGLMYASFSGHIIIGVCGALIDVLLVWLFSIIMKADIFITIVFAGCFLIFRIICGLVLNVVCIQVDQTRINKIKVKYRKGYKRVLKNHNPDGKIYLVSTLILFVFLLCGLFWFELS
;
A
#
# COMPACT_ATOMS: atom_id res chain seq x y z
N MET A 1 -38.93 -6.64 2.95
CA MET A 1 -39.49 -5.52 2.15
C MET A 1 -38.37 -4.51 1.98
N LEU A 2 -37.80 -4.41 0.77
CA LEU A 2 -36.74 -3.44 0.48
C LEU A 2 -37.43 -2.07 0.33
N GLU A 3 -37.23 -1.18 1.31
CA GLU A 3 -37.68 0.22 1.19
C GLU A 3 -37.10 0.82 -0.09
N GLU A 4 -37.97 1.29 -0.99
CA GLU A 4 -37.53 1.95 -2.21
C GLU A 4 -36.74 3.22 -1.86
N ASP A 5 -35.52 3.28 -2.38
CA ASP A 5 -34.61 4.42 -2.27
C ASP A 5 -35.19 5.66 -2.97
N ARG A 6 -36.06 6.40 -2.27
CA ARG A 6 -36.60 7.69 -2.69
C ARG A 6 -36.05 8.82 -1.84
N CYS A 7 -35.88 9.99 -2.45
CA CYS A 7 -35.41 11.17 -1.76
C CYS A 7 -36.48 11.72 -0.81
N LYS A 8 -36.09 12.05 0.43
CA LYS A 8 -36.99 12.60 1.45
C LYS A 8 -37.48 14.03 1.16
N LYS A 9 -36.81 14.77 0.27
CA LYS A 9 -37.23 16.12 -0.17
C LYS A 9 -38.06 16.12 -1.45
N CYS A 10 -37.54 15.47 -2.50
CA CYS A 10 -38.13 15.50 -3.85
C CYS A 10 -39.07 14.31 -4.14
N GLY A 11 -39.06 13.25 -3.33
CA GLY A 11 -39.77 11.99 -3.63
C GLY A 11 -39.22 11.22 -4.84
N ALA A 12 -38.25 11.78 -5.58
CA ALA A 12 -37.67 11.15 -6.76
C ALA A 12 -36.83 9.93 -6.39
N LYS A 13 -36.76 8.97 -7.33
CA LYS A 13 -35.93 7.77 -7.21
C LYS A 13 -34.45 8.18 -7.11
N LEU A 14 -33.76 7.64 -6.12
CA LEU A 14 -32.33 7.83 -5.98
C LEU A 14 -31.62 6.93 -6.99
N VAL A 15 -30.63 7.49 -7.69
CA VAL A 15 -29.71 6.73 -8.52
C VAL A 15 -28.35 6.83 -7.85
N HIS A 16 -27.81 5.70 -7.40
CA HIS A 16 -26.57 5.63 -6.61
C HIS A 16 -26.56 6.54 -5.36
N GLY A 17 -27.70 6.65 -4.66
CA GLY A 17 -27.78 7.44 -3.41
C GLY A 17 -27.90 8.96 -3.59
N GLN A 18 -28.04 9.46 -4.81
CA GLN A 18 -28.17 10.90 -5.10
C GLN A 18 -29.56 11.24 -5.69
N CYS A 19 -30.21 12.33 -5.22
CA CYS A 19 -31.35 12.95 -5.94
C CYS A 19 -30.78 13.98 -6.92
N PHE A 20 -30.82 13.67 -8.22
CA PHE A 20 -30.41 14.57 -9.30
C PHE A 20 -31.26 15.86 -9.34
N ASN A 21 -32.46 15.84 -8.77
CA ASN A 21 -33.35 17.00 -8.70
C ASN A 21 -32.99 17.98 -7.57
N CYS A 22 -32.64 17.48 -6.38
CA CYS A 22 -32.31 18.32 -5.22
C CYS A 22 -30.83 18.65 -5.11
N LYS A 23 -29.96 17.91 -5.81
CA LYS A 23 -28.49 17.90 -5.62
C LYS A 23 -28.04 17.65 -4.17
N ASP A 24 -28.94 17.18 -3.31
CA ASP A 24 -28.63 16.82 -1.93
C ASP A 24 -28.01 15.43 -1.91
N LEU A 25 -26.76 15.36 -1.44
CA LEU A 25 -26.10 14.11 -1.09
C LEU A 25 -26.73 13.60 0.22
N LYS A 26 -27.53 12.54 0.12
CA LYS A 26 -27.67 11.65 1.27
C LYS A 26 -26.31 10.98 1.44
N VAL A 27 -25.61 11.36 2.50
CA VAL A 27 -24.50 10.58 3.05
C VAL A 27 -25.07 9.21 3.39
N ILE A 28 -24.85 8.24 2.51
CA ILE A 28 -25.08 6.84 2.85
C ILE A 28 -23.96 6.45 3.79
N GLU A 29 -24.25 6.48 5.09
CA GLU A 29 -23.44 5.81 6.08
C GLU A 29 -23.46 4.29 5.83
N LYS A 30 -22.27 3.69 5.98
CA LYS A 30 -21.99 2.25 6.14
C LYS A 30 -22.01 1.39 4.87
N GLY A 31 -21.21 1.81 3.89
CA GLY A 31 -20.36 0.91 3.14
C GLY A 31 -19.01 1.58 3.00
N TYR A 32 -17.97 1.10 3.70
CA TYR A 32 -16.61 1.61 3.58
C TYR A 32 -15.99 1.23 2.22
N ILE A 33 -16.64 1.60 1.12
CA ILE A 33 -15.93 1.71 -0.14
C ILE A 33 -15.13 3.00 0.02
N MET A 34 -13.85 2.88 0.41
CA MET A 34 -12.92 4.00 0.37
C MET A 34 -12.90 4.53 -1.06
N VAL A 35 -13.66 5.60 -1.32
CA VAL A 35 -13.62 6.27 -2.61
C VAL A 35 -12.25 6.91 -2.71
N ILE A 36 -11.43 6.37 -3.61
CA ILE A 36 -10.10 6.90 -3.89
C ILE A 36 -10.28 8.22 -4.63
N ASP A 37 -9.90 9.31 -3.98
CA ASP A 37 -9.88 10.64 -4.56
C ASP A 37 -8.56 10.83 -5.30
N LYS A 38 -8.58 10.56 -6.62
CA LYS A 38 -7.36 10.55 -7.45
C LYS A 38 -6.64 11.90 -7.45
N ASP A 39 -7.36 13.01 -7.34
CA ASP A 39 -6.75 14.34 -7.37
C ASP A 39 -5.99 14.62 -6.07
N ASP A 40 -6.57 14.28 -4.93
CA ASP A 40 -5.87 14.44 -3.64
C ASP A 40 -4.71 13.46 -3.48
N GLN A 41 -4.82 12.26 -4.02
CA GLN A 41 -3.73 11.30 -4.10
C GLN A 41 -2.56 11.82 -4.93
N ARG A 42 -2.82 12.42 -6.10
CA ARG A 42 -1.78 13.06 -6.93
C ARG A 42 -1.09 14.20 -6.21
N ILE A 43 -1.82 14.97 -5.40
CA ILE A 43 -1.25 16.07 -4.61
C ILE A 43 -0.39 15.53 -3.46
N TYR A 44 -0.83 14.46 -2.81
CA TYR A 44 -0.19 13.87 -1.63
C TYR A 44 1.02 13.00 -1.96
N ASN A 45 1.01 12.30 -3.09
CA ASN A 45 2.09 11.40 -3.49
C ASN A 45 2.43 11.58 -4.97
N LYS A 46 3.61 12.15 -5.25
CA LYS A 46 4.09 12.36 -6.63
C LYS A 46 4.23 11.08 -7.44
N ARG A 47 4.39 9.92 -6.77
CA ARG A 47 4.48 8.61 -7.43
C ARG A 47 3.12 7.93 -7.60
N PHE A 48 2.01 8.58 -7.24
CA PHE A 48 0.67 8.01 -7.36
C PHE A 48 0.37 7.42 -8.74
N GLU A 49 0.68 8.13 -9.83
CA GLU A 49 0.44 7.63 -11.20
C GLU A 49 1.24 6.35 -11.53
N VAL A 50 2.44 6.23 -10.97
CA VAL A 50 3.28 5.05 -11.16
C VAL A 50 2.71 3.86 -10.38
N MET A 51 2.27 4.11 -9.13
CA MET A 51 1.66 3.09 -8.28
C MET A 51 0.29 2.64 -8.82
N TYR A 52 -0.57 3.58 -9.21
CA TYR A 52 -1.94 3.32 -9.67
C TYR A 52 -1.97 2.49 -10.95
N ASN A 53 -1.03 2.77 -11.88
CA ASN A 53 -0.89 2.02 -13.12
C ASN A 53 0.09 0.84 -13.01
N ASN A 54 0.61 0.56 -11.81
CA ASN A 54 1.57 -0.50 -11.52
C ASN A 54 2.79 -0.54 -12.46
N LYS A 55 3.31 0.63 -12.88
CA LYS A 55 4.39 0.72 -13.88
C LYS A 55 5.73 0.16 -13.39
N ASP A 56 5.93 0.15 -12.08
CA ASP A 56 7.15 -0.35 -11.43
C ASP A 56 6.99 -1.79 -10.89
N PHE A 57 6.14 -2.61 -11.53
CA PHE A 57 5.92 -4.01 -11.13
C PHE A 57 7.23 -4.78 -10.96
N ILE A 58 8.17 -4.64 -11.91
CA ILE A 58 9.47 -5.32 -11.87
C ILE A 58 10.27 -4.92 -10.61
N TRP A 59 10.31 -3.62 -10.29
CA TRP A 59 10.97 -3.14 -9.09
C TRP A 59 10.30 -3.65 -7.83
N SER A 60 8.97 -3.72 -7.81
CA SER A 60 8.23 -4.29 -6.69
C SER A 60 8.44 -5.80 -6.54
N PHE A 61 8.65 -6.53 -7.65
CA PHE A 61 8.98 -7.95 -7.63
C PHE A 61 10.38 -8.19 -7.05
N VAL A 62 11.38 -7.44 -7.52
CA VAL A 62 12.78 -7.58 -7.09
C VAL A 62 12.99 -7.11 -5.65
N LEU A 63 12.42 -5.97 -5.27
CA LEU A 63 12.55 -5.42 -3.92
C LEU A 63 11.56 -6.01 -2.93
N GLY A 64 10.57 -6.79 -3.40
CA GLY A 64 9.55 -7.37 -2.54
C GLY A 64 8.79 -6.29 -1.78
N LEU A 65 8.64 -6.48 -0.46
CA LEU A 65 7.93 -5.54 0.40
C LEU A 65 8.73 -4.25 0.66
N MET A 66 10.07 -4.28 0.52
CA MET A 66 10.91 -3.10 0.68
C MET A 66 10.63 -2.00 -0.36
N TYR A 67 10.03 -2.36 -1.49
CA TYR A 67 9.57 -1.39 -2.49
C TYR A 67 8.63 -0.33 -1.90
N ALA A 68 7.88 -0.65 -0.84
CA ALA A 68 7.01 0.33 -0.18
C ALA A 68 7.78 1.55 0.33
N SER A 69 9.04 1.40 0.77
CA SER A 69 9.90 2.53 1.14
C SER A 69 10.18 3.45 -0.05
N PHE A 70 10.36 2.90 -1.25
CA PHE A 70 10.52 3.67 -2.48
C PHE A 70 9.28 4.50 -2.80
N SER A 71 8.09 4.04 -2.41
CA SER A 71 6.81 4.74 -2.56
C SER A 71 6.51 5.76 -1.45
N GLY A 72 7.42 5.93 -0.49
CA GLY A 72 7.28 6.87 0.63
C GLY A 72 6.80 6.23 1.93
N HIS A 73 6.61 4.91 1.97
CA HIS A 73 6.05 4.18 3.11
C HIS A 73 7.12 3.44 3.92
N ILE A 74 8.00 4.19 4.59
CA ILE A 74 9.16 3.63 5.31
C ILE A 74 8.80 2.53 6.31
N ILE A 75 7.71 2.68 7.06
CA ILE A 75 7.30 1.67 8.07
C ILE A 75 6.98 0.34 7.38
N ILE A 76 6.23 0.38 6.26
CA ILE A 76 5.89 -0.83 5.51
C ILE A 76 7.15 -1.47 4.95
N GLY A 77 8.06 -0.66 4.39
CA GLY A 77 9.30 -1.21 3.84
C GLY A 77 10.26 -1.76 4.90
N VAL A 78 10.32 -1.17 6.09
CA VAL A 78 11.10 -1.72 7.22
C VAL A 78 10.51 -3.03 7.72
N CYS A 79 9.18 -3.10 7.89
CA CYS A 79 8.52 -4.38 8.20
C CYS A 79 8.76 -5.42 7.08
N GLY A 80 8.76 -4.98 5.83
CA GLY A 80 9.09 -5.79 4.67
C GLY A 80 10.51 -6.35 4.71
N ALA A 81 11.49 -5.51 5.06
CA ALA A 81 12.89 -5.92 5.21
C ALA A 81 13.05 -7.02 6.27
N LEU A 82 12.33 -6.93 7.40
CA LEU A 82 12.34 -7.99 8.42
C LEU A 82 11.76 -9.31 7.87
N ILE A 83 10.67 -9.24 7.12
CA ILE A 83 10.07 -10.42 6.46
C ILE A 83 11.06 -11.02 5.45
N ASP A 84 11.71 -10.19 4.63
CA ASP A 84 12.71 -10.65 3.66
C ASP A 84 13.92 -11.30 4.36
N VAL A 85 14.39 -10.78 5.50
CA VAL A 85 15.46 -11.42 6.30
C VAL A 85 15.01 -12.79 6.82
N LEU A 86 13.79 -12.90 7.34
CA LEU A 86 13.23 -14.17 7.79
C LEU A 86 13.09 -15.18 6.64
N LEU A 87 12.70 -14.72 5.45
CA LEU A 87 12.61 -15.57 4.26
C LEU A 87 13.99 -16.06 3.81
N VAL A 88 15.02 -15.22 3.87
CA VAL A 88 16.40 -15.61 3.57
C VAL A 88 16.89 -16.64 4.58
N TRP A 89 16.67 -16.42 5.88
CA TRP A 89 17.04 -17.37 6.92
C TRP A 89 16.32 -18.73 6.74
N LEU A 90 15.01 -18.70 6.48
CA LEU A 90 14.23 -19.91 6.21
C LEU A 90 14.73 -20.65 4.96
N PHE A 91 15.09 -19.90 3.91
CA PHE A 91 15.69 -20.46 2.70
C PHE A 91 17.01 -21.18 3.00
N SER A 92 17.89 -20.59 3.82
CA SER A 92 19.16 -21.23 4.24
C SER A 92 18.96 -22.57 4.96
N ILE A 93 17.88 -22.72 5.72
CA ILE A 93 17.52 -23.99 6.35
C ILE A 93 17.00 -24.99 5.31
N ILE A 94 16.11 -24.55 4.43
CA ILE A 94 15.46 -25.41 3.42
C ILE A 94 16.45 -25.87 2.35
N MET A 95 17.49 -25.10 2.05
CA MET A 95 18.56 -25.53 1.14
C MET A 95 19.34 -26.75 1.64
N LYS A 96 19.24 -27.08 2.94
CA LYS A 96 19.81 -28.30 3.53
C LYS A 96 18.84 -29.50 3.46
N ALA A 97 17.62 -29.29 2.99
CA ALA A 97 16.59 -30.32 2.87
C ALA A 97 16.66 -31.04 1.51
N ASP A 98 15.70 -31.93 1.26
CA ASP A 98 15.56 -32.65 -0.01
C ASP A 98 15.27 -31.69 -1.18
N ILE A 99 15.78 -32.03 -2.37
CA ILE A 99 15.67 -31.20 -3.58
C ILE A 99 14.21 -30.89 -3.95
N PHE A 100 13.28 -31.81 -3.67
CA PHE A 100 11.86 -31.59 -3.88
C PHE A 100 11.34 -30.44 -3.01
N ILE A 101 11.72 -30.41 -1.72
CA ILE A 101 11.31 -29.36 -0.78
C ILE A 101 11.88 -28.01 -1.22
N THR A 102 13.13 -27.98 -1.65
CA THR A 102 13.78 -26.77 -2.16
C THR A 102 13.05 -26.19 -3.38
N ILE A 103 12.68 -27.04 -4.35
CA ILE A 103 11.95 -26.61 -5.56
C ILE A 103 10.57 -26.06 -5.19
N VAL A 104 9.83 -26.75 -4.33
CA VAL A 104 8.50 -26.29 -3.87
C VAL A 104 8.62 -24.94 -3.17
N PHE A 105 9.60 -24.77 -2.28
CA PHE A 105 9.81 -23.50 -1.58
C PHE A 105 10.17 -22.37 -2.55
N ALA A 106 11.08 -22.60 -3.50
CA ALA A 106 11.42 -21.61 -4.52
C ALA A 106 10.20 -21.18 -5.35
N GLY A 107 9.33 -22.13 -5.71
CA GLY A 107 8.06 -21.85 -6.38
C GLY A 107 7.14 -20.96 -5.53
N CYS A 108 6.94 -21.31 -4.25
CA CYS A 108 6.16 -20.51 -3.31
C CYS A 108 6.73 -19.10 -3.13
N PHE A 109 8.06 -18.97 -3.06
CA PHE A 109 8.74 -17.68 -2.95
C PHE A 109 8.49 -16.78 -4.18
N LEU A 110 8.57 -17.33 -5.38
CA LEU A 110 8.26 -16.60 -6.62
C LEU A 110 6.80 -16.15 -6.66
N ILE A 111 5.86 -17.04 -6.29
CA ILE A 111 4.44 -16.70 -6.20
C ILE A 111 4.22 -15.56 -5.20
N PHE A 112 4.85 -15.63 -4.02
CA PHE A 112 4.79 -14.57 -3.02
C PHE A 112 5.29 -13.23 -3.61
N ARG A 113 6.43 -13.22 -4.32
CA ARG A 113 6.95 -12.01 -4.96
C ARG A 113 6.01 -11.42 -6.01
N ILE A 114 5.34 -12.27 -6.81
CA ILE A 114 4.32 -11.81 -7.77
C ILE A 114 3.14 -11.17 -7.02
N ILE A 115 2.64 -11.80 -5.96
CA ILE A 115 1.56 -11.27 -5.13
C ILE A 115 1.96 -9.91 -4.54
N CYS A 116 3.17 -9.78 -4.00
CA CYS A 116 3.69 -8.49 -3.54
C CYS A 116 3.66 -7.44 -4.66
N GLY A 117 4.17 -7.77 -5.86
CA GLY A 117 4.17 -6.86 -7.01
C GLY A 117 2.77 -6.40 -7.45
N LEU A 118 1.74 -7.22 -7.26
CA LEU A 118 0.36 -6.89 -7.61
C LEU A 118 -0.36 -6.09 -6.51
N VAL A 119 -0.14 -6.45 -5.24
CA VAL A 119 -0.95 -5.97 -4.12
C VAL A 119 -0.33 -4.76 -3.42
N LEU A 120 1.00 -4.64 -3.41
CA LEU A 120 1.70 -3.65 -2.59
C LEU A 120 1.35 -2.21 -2.95
N ASN A 121 1.25 -1.90 -4.25
CA ASN A 121 0.82 -0.58 -4.72
C ASN A 121 -0.61 -0.24 -4.26
N VAL A 122 -1.51 -1.23 -4.25
CA VAL A 122 -2.89 -1.04 -3.76
C VAL A 122 -2.89 -0.73 -2.26
N VAL A 123 -2.10 -1.47 -1.48
CA VAL A 123 -1.96 -1.24 -0.04
C VAL A 123 -1.40 0.16 0.25
N CYS A 124 -0.34 0.58 -0.45
CA CYS A 124 0.24 1.93 -0.32
C CYS A 124 -0.81 3.02 -0.59
N ILE A 125 -1.58 2.89 -1.68
CA ILE A 125 -2.64 3.85 -2.04
C ILE A 125 -3.74 3.90 -0.97
N GLN A 126 -4.14 2.77 -0.39
CA GLN A 126 -5.14 2.72 0.69
C GLN A 126 -4.63 3.38 1.98
N VAL A 127 -3.35 3.18 2.32
CA VAL A 127 -2.73 3.87 3.45
C VAL A 127 -2.70 5.38 3.20
N ASP A 128 -2.36 5.81 1.99
CA ASP A 128 -2.38 7.22 1.60
C ASP A 128 -3.80 7.80 1.71
N GLN A 129 -4.81 7.08 1.24
CA GLN A 129 -6.20 7.52 1.31
C GLN A 129 -6.66 7.69 2.77
N THR A 130 -6.26 6.76 3.64
CA THR A 130 -6.56 6.82 5.06
C THR A 130 -5.93 8.04 5.72
N ARG A 131 -4.67 8.36 5.36
CA ARG A 131 -3.97 9.56 5.85
C ARG A 131 -4.59 10.84 5.32
N ILE A 132 -4.92 10.91 4.03
CA ILE A 132 -5.59 12.04 3.39
C ILE A 132 -6.93 12.32 4.08
N ASN A 133 -7.74 11.29 4.33
CA ASN A 133 -9.02 11.44 5.02
C ASN A 133 -8.85 12.02 6.43
N LYS A 134 -7.84 11.56 7.19
CA LYS A 134 -7.50 12.14 8.50
C LYS A 134 -7.09 13.61 8.38
N ILE A 135 -6.30 13.98 7.37
CA ILE A 135 -5.88 15.36 7.11
C ILE A 135 -7.09 16.24 6.73
N LYS A 136 -8.00 15.75 5.88
CA LYS A 136 -9.24 16.45 5.51
C LYS A 136 -10.10 16.79 6.73
N VAL A 137 -10.25 15.83 7.64
CA VAL A 137 -11.00 16.03 8.90
C VAL A 137 -10.30 17.04 9.80
N LYS A 138 -8.97 16.93 9.96
CA LYS A 138 -8.18 17.80 10.86
C LYS A 138 -8.03 19.24 10.33
N TYR A 139 -7.88 19.41 9.02
CA TYR A 139 -7.59 20.69 8.37
C TYR A 139 -8.67 21.08 7.36
N ARG A 140 -9.93 21.15 7.81
CA ARG A 140 -11.11 21.35 6.95
C ARG A 140 -10.96 22.52 5.96
N LYS A 141 -10.35 23.63 6.39
CA LYS A 141 -9.95 24.74 5.51
C LYS A 141 -8.46 24.63 5.20
N GLY A 142 -8.12 24.47 3.92
CA GLY A 142 -6.73 24.49 3.47
C GLY A 142 -5.99 23.14 3.52
N TYR A 143 -6.67 22.01 3.71
CA TYR A 143 -6.04 20.68 3.68
C TYR A 143 -5.14 20.45 2.45
N LYS A 144 -5.52 20.99 1.27
CA LYS A 144 -4.70 20.89 0.04
C LYS A 144 -3.29 21.44 0.19
N ARG A 145 -3.09 22.49 1.01
CA ARG A 145 -1.76 23.04 1.32
C ARG A 145 -0.95 22.05 2.15
N VAL A 146 -1.60 21.38 3.11
CA VAL A 146 -0.98 20.35 3.95
C VAL A 146 -0.60 19.12 3.11
N LEU A 147 -1.49 18.70 2.20
CA LEU A 147 -1.21 17.59 1.27
C LEU A 147 0.02 17.88 0.40
N LYS A 148 0.10 19.09 -0.19
CA LYS A 148 1.22 19.49 -1.05
C LYS A 148 2.57 19.49 -0.33
N ASN A 149 2.58 19.78 0.96
CA ASN A 149 3.80 19.75 1.78
C ASN A 149 4.20 18.33 2.18
N HIS A 150 3.29 17.36 2.08
CA HIS A 150 3.59 15.95 2.25
C HIS A 150 4.14 15.42 0.94
N ASN A 151 5.47 15.51 0.75
CA ASN A 151 6.13 14.93 -0.42
C ASN A 151 7.32 14.09 0.05
N PRO A 152 7.11 12.83 0.43
CA PRO A 152 8.21 11.97 0.86
C PRO A 152 9.15 11.71 -0.32
N ASP A 153 10.44 12.01 -0.14
CA ASP A 153 11.46 11.55 -1.08
C ASP A 153 11.73 10.06 -0.82
N GLY A 154 10.97 9.22 -1.53
CA GLY A 154 11.02 7.77 -1.35
C GLY A 154 12.39 7.15 -1.65
N LYS A 155 13.29 7.83 -2.38
CA LYS A 155 14.65 7.33 -2.64
C LYS A 155 15.46 7.24 -1.34
N ILE A 156 15.40 8.27 -0.52
CA ILE A 156 16.14 8.31 0.75
C ILE A 156 15.64 7.20 1.67
N TYR A 157 14.33 7.01 1.76
CA TYR A 157 13.74 5.96 2.59
C TYR A 157 14.11 4.55 2.10
N LEU A 158 14.14 4.33 0.77
CA LEU A 158 14.58 3.06 0.21
C LEU A 158 16.05 2.78 0.59
N VAL A 159 16.94 3.75 0.42
CA VAL A 159 18.37 3.61 0.77
C VAL A 159 18.52 3.28 2.26
N SER A 160 17.84 4.00 3.15
CA SER A 160 17.88 3.70 4.59
C SER A 160 17.37 2.31 4.91
N THR A 161 16.30 1.86 4.23
CA THR A 161 15.73 0.52 4.44
C THR A 161 16.68 -0.58 3.92
N LEU A 162 17.36 -0.34 2.80
CA LEU A 162 18.38 -1.24 2.25
C LEU A 162 19.59 -1.37 3.17
N ILE A 163 20.09 -0.25 3.72
CA ILE A 163 21.19 -0.27 4.69
C ILE A 163 20.79 -1.11 5.92
N LEU A 164 19.59 -0.88 6.45
CA LEU A 164 19.07 -1.66 7.57
C LEU A 164 18.97 -3.16 7.22
N PHE A 165 18.45 -3.50 6.04
CA PHE A 165 18.34 -4.87 5.57
C PHE A 165 19.70 -5.57 5.49
N VAL A 166 20.70 -4.92 4.89
CA VAL A 166 22.07 -5.47 4.81
C VAL A 166 22.67 -5.63 6.20
N PHE A 167 22.48 -4.66 7.10
CA PHE A 167 22.97 -4.75 8.47
C PHE A 167 22.35 -5.94 9.22
N LEU A 168 21.04 -6.16 9.08
CA LEU A 168 20.33 -7.29 9.68
C LEU A 168 20.81 -8.63 9.12
N LEU A 169 21.06 -8.72 7.80
CA LEU A 169 21.64 -9.92 7.20
C LEU A 169 23.04 -10.20 7.74
N CYS A 170 23.91 -9.20 7.82
CA CYS A 170 25.26 -9.37 8.38
C CYS A 170 25.20 -9.87 9.83
N GLY A 171 24.30 -9.32 10.66
CA GLY A 171 24.10 -9.78 12.03
C GLY A 171 23.60 -11.23 12.11
N LEU A 172 22.67 -11.61 11.23
CA LEU A 172 22.17 -12.99 11.13
C LEU A 172 23.28 -13.97 10.74
N PHE A 173 24.07 -13.66 9.71
CA PHE A 173 25.20 -14.50 9.30
C PHE A 173 26.29 -14.58 10.36
N TRP A 174 26.59 -13.47 11.04
CA TRP A 174 27.56 -13.47 12.14
C TRP A 174 27.12 -14.39 13.28
N PHE A 175 25.82 -14.38 13.63
CA PHE A 175 25.27 -15.26 14.64
C PHE A 175 25.31 -16.74 14.24
N GLU A 176 25.12 -17.09 12.96
CA GLU A 176 25.25 -18.48 12.50
C GLU A 176 26.70 -18.99 12.44
N LEU A 177 27.68 -18.08 12.36
CA LEU A 177 29.11 -18.40 12.27
C LEU A 177 29.81 -18.48 13.63
N SER A 178 29.27 -17.81 14.66
CA SER A 178 29.82 -17.75 16.03
C SER A 178 29.33 -18.91 16.91
#